data_AF-A8XVL7-F1
#
_entry.id   AF-A8XVL7-F1
#
_cell.length_a   1.000
_cell.length_b   1.000
_cell.length_c   1.000
_cell.angle_alpha   90.00
_cell.angle_beta   90.00
_cell.angle_gamma   90.00
#
_symmetry.space_group_name_H-M   'P 1'
#
loop_
_entity.id
_entity.type
_entity.pdbx_description
1 polymer ?
#
loop_
_entity_poly.entity_id
_entity_poly.type
_entity_poly.pdbx_seq_one_letter_code
_entity_poly.pdbx_strand_id
1 'polypeptide(L)'
;MTKTQYWCHGDGILNNQHTCRFFTIVIDAGSTGTRLHLYKFIHDPATAAHGMPFKVEKEIFQEVKPGLSSFAKSPIGAADSLEPLLQRARKEVPHFMWEKTPITLKATAGLRLLPGDMADDILEKVEERIFNSGFFAAFPDAVNVMPGSDEGVYSWFTLNILLETLFTESKSFRISESSYLTLVFCLSFCSFFLTVSDNLTVTFNKSYCIFLNVLQ
;
A
#
# COMPACT_ATOMS: atom_id res chain seq x y z
N MET A 1 -9.40 -9.23 31.48
CA MET A 1 -8.69 -10.31 30.77
C MET A 1 -8.18 -9.75 29.46
N THR A 2 -6.91 -9.36 29.40
CA THR A 2 -6.25 -8.89 28.18
C THR A 2 -6.11 -10.06 27.22
N LYS A 3 -6.82 -10.05 26.08
CA LYS A 3 -6.59 -11.02 25.00
C LYS A 3 -5.11 -10.93 24.63
N THR A 4 -4.35 -12.00 24.86
CA THR A 4 -2.95 -12.12 24.45
C THR A 4 -2.89 -11.85 22.94
N GLN A 5 -2.22 -10.77 22.55
CA GLN A 5 -2.10 -10.37 21.15
C GLN A 5 -0.96 -11.18 20.52
N TYR A 6 -1.31 -12.19 19.73
CA TYR A 6 -0.34 -13.00 18.97
C TYR A 6 0.06 -12.29 17.67
N TRP A 7 1.35 -12.36 17.33
CA TRP A 7 1.94 -11.70 16.15
C TRP A 7 2.52 -12.75 15.22
N CYS A 8 2.21 -12.66 13.93
CA CYS A 8 2.76 -13.60 12.95
C CYS A 8 4.29 -13.40 12.92
N HIS A 9 5.07 -14.43 13.24
CA HIS A 9 6.54 -14.35 13.32
C HIS A 9 7.18 -14.76 11.99
N GLY A 10 8.23 -14.02 11.61
CA GLY A 10 8.79 -13.90 10.27
C GLY A 10 9.77 -14.99 9.84
N ASP A 11 9.52 -16.25 10.17
CA ASP A 11 10.26 -17.36 9.56
C ASP A 11 9.60 -17.83 8.24
N GLY A 12 8.66 -17.03 7.69
CA GLY A 12 7.80 -17.42 6.57
C GLY A 12 6.70 -18.43 6.93
N ILE A 13 6.73 -19.00 8.14
CA ILE A 13 5.75 -19.97 8.61
C ILE A 13 4.57 -19.24 9.25
N LEU A 14 3.49 -19.07 8.49
CA LEU A 14 2.17 -18.80 9.07
C LEU A 14 1.88 -19.92 10.09
N ASN A 15 1.72 -19.56 11.36
CA ASN A 15 1.28 -20.53 12.36
C ASN A 15 -0.18 -20.87 12.06
N ASN A 16 -0.40 -21.89 11.23
CA ASN A 16 -1.72 -22.34 10.77
C ASN A 16 -2.63 -22.86 11.90
N GLN A 17 -2.17 -22.82 13.17
CA GLN A 17 -2.94 -23.27 14.31
C GLN A 17 -3.51 -22.12 15.16
N HIS A 18 -3.03 -20.88 15.00
CA HIS A 18 -3.44 -19.77 15.87
C HIS A 18 -3.69 -18.47 15.12
N THR A 19 -4.72 -17.74 15.55
CA THR A 19 -5.01 -16.40 15.09
C THR A 19 -3.83 -15.46 15.42
N CYS A 20 -3.25 -14.81 14.42
CA CYS A 20 -2.14 -13.87 14.59
C CYS A 20 -2.39 -12.55 13.85
N ARG A 21 -1.64 -11.50 14.21
CA ARG A 21 -1.73 -10.18 13.59
C ARG A 21 -0.39 -9.76 13.01
N PHE A 22 -0.44 -8.90 11.99
CA PHE A 22 0.72 -8.27 11.39
C PHE A 22 0.33 -6.90 10.82
N PHE A 23 1.33 -6.14 10.38
CA PHE A 23 1.14 -4.79 9.86
C PHE A 23 1.77 -4.64 8.47
N THR A 24 1.28 -3.67 7.71
CA THR A 24 1.98 -3.12 6.55
C THR A 24 1.79 -1.61 6.51
N ILE A 25 2.79 -0.89 6.02
CA ILE A 25 2.77 0.55 5.85
C ILE A 25 2.88 0.88 4.37
N VAL A 26 1.91 1.62 3.86
CA VAL A 26 1.95 2.19 2.51
C VAL A 26 1.90 3.71 2.64
N ILE A 27 2.85 4.40 2.02
CA ILE A 27 2.85 5.85 1.91
C ILE A 27 2.52 6.23 0.47
N ASP A 28 1.38 6.88 0.26
CA ASP A 28 0.98 7.45 -1.03
C ASP A 28 1.46 8.90 -1.10
N ALA A 29 2.44 9.16 -1.97
CA ALA A 29 2.94 10.49 -2.26
C ALA A 29 2.17 11.11 -3.45
N GLY A 30 1.03 11.70 -3.12
CA GLY A 30 0.19 12.48 -4.03
C GLY A 30 0.78 13.85 -4.37
N SER A 31 0.28 14.47 -5.44
CA SER A 31 0.69 15.83 -5.85
C SER A 31 0.34 16.90 -4.82
N THR A 32 -0.77 16.74 -4.09
CA THR A 32 -1.28 17.74 -3.13
C THR A 32 -0.91 17.45 -1.68
N GLY A 33 -0.44 16.23 -1.39
CA GLY A 33 -0.18 15.76 -0.03
C GLY A 33 0.29 14.31 -0.03
N THR A 34 0.94 13.95 1.07
CA THR A 34 1.51 12.61 1.31
C THR A 34 0.72 11.92 2.41
N ARG A 35 0.31 10.67 2.19
CA ARG A 35 -0.64 9.93 3.03
C ARG A 35 -0.04 8.65 3.54
N LEU A 36 -0.18 8.41 4.83
CA LEU A 36 0.08 7.14 5.48
C LEU A 36 -1.17 6.28 5.48
N HIS A 37 -1.03 5.06 4.99
CA HIS A 37 -1.96 3.95 5.17
C HIS A 37 -1.25 2.84 5.94
N LEU A 38 -1.49 2.76 7.25
CA LEU A 38 -1.01 1.66 8.09
C LEU A 38 -2.15 0.66 8.27
N TYR A 39 -2.01 -0.52 7.69
CA TYR A 39 -2.97 -1.60 7.87
C TYR A 39 -2.52 -2.55 8.95
N LYS A 40 -3.46 -2.92 9.81
CA LYS A 40 -3.36 -4.01 10.76
C LYS A 40 -4.18 -5.17 10.24
N PHE A 41 -3.54 -6.30 10.00
CA PHE A 41 -4.19 -7.50 9.52
C PHE A 41 -4.39 -8.51 10.63
N ILE A 42 -5.41 -9.34 10.46
CA ILE A 42 -5.64 -10.55 11.24
C ILE A 42 -5.60 -11.75 10.30
N HIS A 43 -4.72 -12.71 10.60
CA HIS A 43 -4.74 -14.05 10.05
C HIS A 43 -5.47 -14.93 11.05
N ASP A 44 -6.57 -15.55 10.63
CA ASP A 44 -7.31 -16.48 11.46
C ASP A 44 -7.58 -17.77 10.67
N PRO A 45 -6.88 -18.87 11.00
CA PRO A 45 -7.03 -20.15 10.29
C PRO A 45 -8.48 -20.64 10.24
N ALA A 46 -9.31 -20.30 11.23
CA ALA A 46 -10.72 -20.69 11.27
C ALA A 46 -11.60 -19.92 10.29
N THR A 47 -11.18 -18.73 9.86
CA THR A 47 -11.92 -17.87 8.93
C THR A 47 -11.21 -17.64 7.60
N ALA A 48 -10.08 -18.33 7.38
CA ALA A 48 -9.40 -18.47 6.11
C ALA A 48 -10.26 -19.32 5.14
N ALA A 49 -11.44 -18.81 4.82
CA ALA A 49 -12.31 -19.34 3.78
C ALA A 49 -12.02 -18.59 2.47
N HIS A 50 -12.17 -19.28 1.34
CA HIS A 50 -12.00 -18.69 0.00
C HIS A 50 -10.58 -18.19 -0.27
N GLY A 51 -9.52 -18.93 0.10
CA GLY A 51 -8.16 -18.70 -0.41
C GLY A 51 -7.43 -17.42 0.06
N MET A 52 -8.09 -16.48 0.75
CA MET A 52 -7.43 -15.31 1.34
C MET A 52 -7.11 -15.59 2.82
N PRO A 53 -5.82 -15.69 3.21
CA PRO A 53 -5.47 -16.09 4.55
C PRO A 53 -5.64 -14.97 5.60
N PHE A 54 -5.92 -13.73 5.22
CA PHE A 54 -5.96 -12.60 6.15
C PHE A 54 -7.08 -11.61 5.82
N LYS A 55 -7.49 -10.83 6.83
CA LYS A 55 -8.45 -9.72 6.71
C LYS A 55 -7.86 -8.45 7.29
N VAL A 56 -8.25 -7.29 6.76
CA VAL A 56 -7.92 -5.99 7.35
C VAL A 56 -8.72 -5.84 8.65
N GLU A 57 -8.05 -5.82 9.79
CA GLU A 57 -8.67 -5.56 11.10
C GLU A 57 -8.88 -4.05 11.31
N LYS A 58 -7.91 -3.23 10.88
CA LYS A 58 -7.96 -1.78 11.03
C LYS A 58 -7.05 -1.09 10.01
N GLU A 59 -7.51 0.04 9.48
CA GLU A 59 -6.67 1.01 8.79
C GLU A 59 -6.41 2.22 9.70
N ILE A 60 -5.16 2.68 9.74
CA ILE A 60 -4.76 3.93 10.36
C ILE A 60 -4.31 4.87 9.24
N PHE A 61 -5.04 5.97 9.08
CA PHE A 61 -4.79 7.00 8.08
C PHE A 61 -4.20 8.27 8.70
N GLN A 62 -3.25 8.90 8.02
CA GLN A 62 -2.79 10.26 8.31
C GLN A 62 -2.29 10.94 7.03
N GLU A 63 -2.56 12.23 6.86
CA GLU A 63 -2.08 13.02 5.72
C GLU A 63 -1.22 14.20 6.20
N VAL A 64 -0.18 14.52 5.42
CA VAL A 64 0.59 15.76 5.53
C VAL A 64 0.53 16.54 4.21
N LYS A 65 0.63 17.86 4.31
CA LYS A 65 0.67 18.78 3.17
C LYS A 65 1.84 19.75 3.35
N PRO A 66 2.48 20.22 2.26
CA PRO A 66 2.18 19.90 0.86
C PRO A 66 2.72 18.52 0.43
N GLY A 67 2.43 18.10 -0.81
CA GLY A 67 2.97 16.87 -1.40
C GLY A 67 4.45 16.97 -1.76
N LEU A 68 5.11 15.84 -2.02
CA LEU A 68 6.57 15.78 -2.24
C LEU A 68 7.05 16.68 -3.39
N SER A 69 6.27 16.82 -4.47
CA SER A 69 6.64 17.66 -5.62
C SER A 69 6.76 19.15 -5.27
N SER A 70 6.17 19.61 -4.17
CA SER A 70 6.33 20.99 -3.69
C SER A 70 7.72 21.26 -3.11
N PHE A 71 8.50 20.21 -2.85
CA PHE A 71 9.86 20.28 -2.33
C PHE A 71 10.91 20.09 -3.44
N ALA A 72 10.58 20.37 -4.71
CA ALA A 72 11.48 20.22 -5.87
C ALA A 72 12.88 20.84 -5.70
N LYS A 73 13.01 21.88 -4.87
CA LYS A 73 14.27 22.57 -4.57
C LYS A 73 14.90 22.19 -3.22
N SER A 74 14.28 21.28 -2.47
CA SER A 74 14.72 20.85 -1.14
C SER A 74 14.40 19.37 -0.91
N PRO A 75 15.21 18.45 -1.48
CA PRO A 75 15.06 17.00 -1.25
C PRO A 75 15.04 16.60 0.23
N ILE A 76 15.90 17.24 1.04
CA ILE A 76 15.93 17.04 2.50
C ILE A 76 14.61 17.47 3.14
N GLY A 77 14.05 18.60 2.74
CA GLY A 77 12.74 19.06 3.21
C GLY A 77 11.61 18.11 2.82
N ALA A 78 11.68 17.49 1.64
CA ALA A 78 10.75 16.45 1.22
C ALA A 78 10.82 15.25 2.17
N ALA A 79 12.02 14.76 2.49
CA ALA A 79 12.22 13.66 3.42
C ALA A 79 11.76 14.00 4.85
N ASP A 80 12.07 15.20 5.35
CA ASP A 80 11.64 15.66 6.67
C ASP A 80 10.12 15.78 6.79
N SER A 81 9.42 16.06 5.69
CA SER A 81 7.96 16.13 5.67
C SER A 81 7.28 14.80 6.02
N LEU A 82 7.98 13.67 5.89
CA LEU A 82 7.47 12.33 6.26
C LEU A 82 7.50 12.08 7.78
N GLU A 83 8.24 12.87 8.56
CA GLU A 83 8.44 12.60 9.98
C GLU A 83 7.13 12.44 10.77
N PRO A 84 6.09 13.29 10.59
CA PRO A 84 4.82 13.11 11.28
C PRO A 84 4.13 11.78 10.93
N LEU A 85 4.29 11.27 9.71
CA LEU A 85 3.74 9.99 9.27
C LEU A 85 4.51 8.83 9.90
N LEU A 86 5.84 8.88 9.91
CA LEU A 86 6.68 7.85 10.53
C LEU A 86 6.45 7.79 12.05
N GLN A 87 6.30 8.92 12.72
CA GLN A 87 5.95 8.97 14.14
C GLN A 87 4.58 8.34 14.42
N ARG A 88 3.60 8.59 13.55
CA ARG A 88 2.29 7.96 13.65
C ARG A 88 2.38 6.44 13.55
N ALA A 89 3.15 5.94 12.58
CA ALA A 89 3.37 4.51 12.43
C ALA A 89 4.06 3.90 13.67
N ARG A 90 5.13 4.53 14.15
CA ARG A 90 5.86 4.10 15.36
C ARG A 90 5.00 4.04 16.62
N LYS A 91 4.00 4.92 16.74
CA LYS A 91 3.05 4.93 17.86
C LYS A 91 2.06 3.76 17.82
N GLU A 92 1.70 3.30 16.64
CA GLU A 92 0.68 2.25 16.45
C GLU A 92 1.28 0.84 16.34
N VAL A 93 2.48 0.73 15.77
CA VAL A 93 3.20 -0.55 15.63
C VAL A 93 4.07 -0.79 16.87
N PRO A 94 3.93 -1.93 17.58
CA PRO A 94 4.82 -2.27 18.69
C PRO A 94 6.28 -2.35 18.24
N HIS A 95 7.20 -1.87 19.08
CA HIS A 95 8.63 -1.74 18.74
C HIS A 95 9.26 -3.04 18.18
N PHE A 96 8.98 -4.20 18.77
CA PHE A 96 9.50 -5.50 18.32
C PHE A 96 8.98 -5.95 16.94
N MET A 97 7.98 -5.26 16.38
CA MET A 97 7.44 -5.50 15.04
C MET A 97 7.98 -4.50 14.01
N TRP A 98 8.74 -3.46 14.38
CA TRP A 98 9.19 -2.46 13.42
C TRP A 98 10.00 -3.09 12.30
N GLU A 99 11.05 -3.84 12.63
CA GLU A 99 11.92 -4.56 11.67
C GLU A 99 11.20 -5.68 10.89
N LYS A 100 9.96 -5.99 11.24
CA LYS A 100 9.11 -7.01 10.57
C LYS A 100 7.94 -6.40 9.81
N THR A 101 7.73 -5.09 9.93
CA THR A 101 6.60 -4.40 9.32
C THR A 101 7.07 -3.81 7.99
N PRO A 102 6.61 -4.35 6.85
CA PRO A 102 6.96 -3.80 5.56
C PRO A 102 6.49 -2.35 5.43
N ILE A 103 7.36 -1.50 4.88
CA ILE A 103 7.05 -0.13 4.50
C ILE A 103 7.36 0.11 3.02
N THR A 104 6.45 0.76 2.31
CA THR A 104 6.67 1.23 0.93
C THR A 104 6.15 2.65 0.77
N LEU A 105 6.81 3.44 -0.07
CA LEU A 105 6.33 4.71 -0.56
C LEU A 105 6.19 4.67 -2.07
N LYS A 106 5.01 5.06 -2.57
CA LYS A 106 4.77 5.17 -4.00
C LYS A 106 4.36 6.59 -4.33
N ALA A 107 5.17 7.25 -5.15
CA ALA A 107 4.88 8.57 -5.67
C ALA A 107 4.06 8.50 -6.95
N THR A 108 3.12 9.43 -7.09
CA THR A 108 2.18 9.48 -8.22
C THR A 108 2.61 10.50 -9.27
N ALA A 109 1.71 10.87 -10.18
CA ALA A 109 1.95 11.77 -11.29
C ALA A 109 2.60 13.11 -10.90
N GLY A 110 2.34 13.64 -9.70
CA GLY A 110 2.91 14.92 -9.27
C GLY A 110 4.44 14.95 -9.27
N LEU A 111 5.10 13.84 -8.91
CA LEU A 111 6.55 13.76 -8.88
C LEU A 111 7.13 13.48 -10.28
N ARG A 112 6.41 12.74 -11.14
CA ARG A 112 6.78 12.47 -12.56
C ARG A 112 6.97 13.73 -13.39
N LEU A 113 6.27 14.80 -13.02
CA LEU A 113 6.24 16.05 -13.78
C LEU A 113 7.37 17.01 -13.42
N LEU A 114 8.22 16.66 -12.44
CA LEU A 114 9.38 17.47 -12.10
C LEU A 114 10.44 17.39 -13.22
N PRO A 115 11.09 18.51 -13.56
CA PRO A 115 12.12 18.52 -14.60
C PRO A 115 13.44 17.95 -14.08
N GLY A 116 14.22 17.34 -14.98
CA GLY A 116 15.58 16.89 -14.70
C GLY A 116 15.64 15.74 -13.69
N ASP A 117 16.60 15.83 -12.78
CA ASP A 117 16.93 14.88 -11.71
C ASP A 117 16.20 15.17 -10.38
N MET A 118 15.38 16.21 -10.31
CA MET A 118 14.73 16.64 -9.06
C MET A 118 13.86 15.56 -8.41
N ALA A 119 13.19 14.72 -9.22
CA ALA A 119 12.39 13.61 -8.70
C ALA A 119 13.28 12.54 -8.04
N ASP A 120 14.38 12.20 -8.68
CA ASP A 120 15.33 11.19 -8.21
C ASP A 120 16.03 11.66 -6.93
N ASP A 121 16.46 12.93 -6.88
CA ASP A 121 17.05 13.55 -5.68
C ASP A 121 16.10 13.48 -4.48
N ILE A 122 14.80 13.76 -4.70
CA ILE A 122 13.76 13.65 -3.65
C ILE A 122 13.61 12.20 -3.20
N LEU A 123 13.52 11.25 -4.14
CA LEU A 123 13.33 9.84 -3.82
C LEU A 123 14.52 9.27 -3.06
N GLU A 124 15.75 9.66 -3.40
CA GLU A 124 16.96 9.26 -2.67
C GLU A 124 16.88 9.66 -1.19
N LYS A 125 16.57 10.93 -0.89
CA LYS A 125 16.47 11.40 0.50
C LYS A 125 15.27 10.80 1.24
N VAL A 126 14.18 10.54 0.54
CA VAL A 126 13.01 9.87 1.09
C VAL A 126 13.31 8.40 1.42
N GLU A 127 14.06 7.72 0.55
CA GLU A 127 14.51 6.35 0.75
C GLU A 127 15.43 6.24 1.97
N GLU A 128 16.43 7.11 2.08
CA GLU A 128 17.28 7.22 3.28
C GLU A 128 16.44 7.40 4.55
N ARG A 129 15.42 8.27 4.51
CA ARG A 129 14.55 8.52 5.68
C ARG A 129 13.68 7.32 6.03
N ILE A 130 13.19 6.58 5.04
CA ILE A 130 12.41 5.35 5.24
C ILE A 130 13.30 4.24 5.79
N PHE A 131 14.51 4.06 5.26
CA PHE A 131 15.44 3.02 5.72
C PHE A 131 15.90 3.29 7.16
N ASN A 132 16.10 4.55 7.52
CA ASN A 132 16.42 4.95 8.89
C ASN A 132 15.20 4.95 9.83
N SER A 133 14.00 4.58 9.37
CA SER A 133 12.80 4.63 10.19
C SER A 133 12.70 3.52 11.24
N GLY A 134 13.41 2.41 11.02
CA GLY A 134 13.32 1.15 11.76
C GLY A 134 12.33 0.14 11.16
N PHE A 135 11.54 0.55 10.16
CA PHE A 135 10.63 -0.35 9.44
C PHE A 135 11.34 -1.10 8.31
N PHE A 136 10.78 -2.25 7.91
CA PHE A 136 11.37 -3.13 6.91
C PHE A 136 11.05 -2.65 5.49
N ALA A 137 12.03 -2.08 4.79
CA ALA A 137 11.90 -1.84 3.35
C ALA A 137 12.11 -3.16 2.60
N ALA A 138 11.01 -3.89 2.37
CA ALA A 138 11.06 -5.28 1.95
C ALA A 138 11.63 -5.53 0.54
N PHE A 139 11.66 -4.50 -0.32
CA PHE A 139 12.00 -4.63 -1.72
C PHE A 139 12.93 -3.50 -2.19
N PRO A 140 13.77 -3.74 -3.21
CA PRO A 140 14.63 -2.71 -3.80
C PRO A 140 13.85 -1.50 -4.37
N ASP A 141 12.59 -1.68 -4.73
CA ASP A 141 11.71 -0.62 -5.25
C ASP A 141 10.72 -0.09 -4.20
N ALA A 142 11.00 -0.34 -2.91
CA ALA A 142 10.12 0.06 -1.81
C ALA A 142 9.78 1.55 -1.85
N VAL A 143 10.70 2.39 -2.35
CA VAL A 143 10.49 3.82 -2.60
C VAL A 143 10.65 4.08 -4.09
N ASN A 144 9.55 4.35 -4.79
CA ASN A 144 9.61 4.64 -6.22
C ASN A 144 8.40 5.44 -6.69
N VAL A 145 8.52 6.05 -7.86
CA VAL A 145 7.38 6.53 -8.63
C VAL A 145 6.65 5.32 -9.23
N MET A 146 5.39 5.17 -8.87
CA MET A 146 4.54 4.15 -9.48
C MET A 146 4.31 4.49 -10.96
N PRO A 147 4.25 3.53 -11.90
CA PRO A 147 3.74 3.78 -13.25
C PRO A 147 2.21 3.96 -13.26
N GLY A 148 1.66 4.74 -14.20
CA GLY A 148 0.19 4.91 -14.31
C GLY A 148 -0.55 3.60 -14.65
N SER A 149 0.10 2.67 -15.36
CA SER A 149 -0.42 1.31 -15.59
C SER A 149 -0.63 0.56 -14.28
N ASP A 150 0.31 0.71 -13.35
CA ASP A 150 0.35 -0.03 -12.10
C ASP A 150 -0.69 0.53 -11.14
N GLU A 151 -0.92 1.85 -11.14
CA GLU A 151 -2.04 2.48 -10.41
C GLU A 151 -3.39 1.81 -10.75
N GLY A 152 -3.63 1.53 -12.04
CA GLY A 152 -4.83 0.82 -12.51
C GLY A 152 -4.92 -0.62 -12.02
N VAL A 153 -3.80 -1.36 -12.05
CA VAL A 153 -3.73 -2.74 -11.57
C VAL A 153 -3.96 -2.82 -10.05
N TYR A 154 -3.33 -1.95 -9.26
CA TYR A 154 -3.52 -1.92 -7.81
C TYR A 154 -4.95 -1.51 -7.42
N SER A 155 -5.56 -0.59 -8.17
CA SER A 155 -6.96 -0.21 -7.97
C SER A 155 -7.90 -1.39 -8.20
N TRP A 156 -7.71 -2.11 -9.32
CA TRP A 156 -8.48 -3.32 -9.62
C TRP A 156 -8.27 -4.41 -8.57
N PHE A 157 -7.02 -4.64 -8.15
CA PHE A 157 -6.70 -5.63 -7.12
C PHE A 157 -7.37 -5.30 -5.79
N THR A 158 -7.29 -4.04 -5.35
CA THR A 158 -7.91 -3.55 -4.12
C THR A 158 -9.42 -3.75 -4.15
N LEU A 159 -10.09 -3.42 -5.27
CA LEU A 159 -11.52 -3.64 -5.42
C LEU A 159 -11.89 -5.12 -5.30
N ASN A 160 -11.15 -6.02 -5.95
CA ASN A 160 -11.47 -7.44 -5.89
C ASN A 160 -11.14 -8.07 -4.52
N ILE A 161 -10.21 -7.52 -3.74
CA ILE A 161 -10.04 -7.87 -2.32
C ILE A 161 -11.27 -7.44 -1.52
N LEU A 162 -11.68 -6.18 -1.65
CA LEU A 162 -12.80 -5.61 -0.89
C LEU A 162 -14.14 -6.28 -1.22
N LEU A 163 -14.30 -6.76 -2.45
CA LEU A 163 -15.49 -7.47 -2.91
C LEU A 163 -15.41 -8.99 -2.69
N GLU A 164 -14.31 -9.50 -2.11
CA GLU A 164 -14.05 -10.94 -1.92
C GLU A 164 -14.13 -11.76 -3.23
N THR A 165 -13.88 -11.12 -4.38
CA THR A 165 -14.01 -11.73 -5.71
C THR A 165 -12.71 -12.33 -6.25
N LEU A 166 -11.54 -12.00 -5.67
CA LEU A 166 -10.25 -12.52 -6.16
C LEU A 166 -10.09 -14.04 -6.03
N PHE A 167 -10.77 -14.65 -5.07
CA PHE A 167 -10.52 -16.04 -4.67
C PHE A 167 -11.79 -16.90 -4.64
N THR A 168 -12.87 -16.42 -5.25
CA THR A 168 -14.10 -17.18 -5.45
C THR A 168 -14.05 -17.89 -6.81
N GLU A 169 -14.21 -19.23 -6.80
CA GLU A 169 -14.23 -20.11 -7.99
C GLU A 169 -15.44 -19.89 -8.92
N SER A 170 -16.13 -18.74 -8.87
CA SER A 170 -17.32 -18.50 -9.69
C SER A 170 -17.42 -17.07 -10.24
N LYS A 171 -17.16 -16.98 -11.55
CA LYS A 171 -17.46 -15.91 -12.51
C LYS A 171 -16.80 -14.54 -12.24
N SER A 172 -15.87 -14.20 -13.15
CA SER A 172 -15.39 -12.85 -13.41
C SER A 172 -16.54 -11.84 -13.41
N PHE A 173 -16.56 -10.94 -12.42
CA PHE A 173 -17.57 -9.91 -12.29
C PHE A 173 -17.39 -8.82 -13.36
N ARG A 174 -18.48 -8.48 -14.07
CA ARG A 174 -18.58 -7.26 -14.88
C ARG A 174 -19.08 -6.14 -13.98
N ILE A 175 -18.34 -5.04 -13.92
CA ILE A 175 -18.73 -3.84 -13.16
C ILE A 175 -20.08 -3.32 -13.71
N SER A 176 -21.10 -3.21 -12.85
CA SER A 176 -22.45 -2.69 -13.20
C SER A 176 -22.72 -1.30 -12.59
N GLU A 177 -23.69 -0.55 -13.13
CA GLU A 177 -24.03 0.86 -12.85
C GLU A 177 -24.13 1.26 -11.36
N SER A 178 -24.48 0.35 -10.46
CA SER A 178 -24.55 0.65 -9.02
C SER A 178 -23.18 0.65 -8.32
N SER A 179 -22.14 0.12 -8.98
CA SER A 179 -20.75 0.06 -8.48
C SER A 179 -20.00 1.39 -8.72
N TYR A 180 -20.64 2.33 -9.41
CA TYR A 180 -20.04 3.58 -9.86
C TYR A 180 -19.82 4.56 -8.70
N LEU A 181 -20.66 4.55 -7.66
CA LEU A 181 -20.48 5.41 -6.49
C LEU A 181 -19.26 5.02 -5.63
N THR A 182 -18.93 3.72 -5.56
CA THR A 182 -17.70 3.25 -4.87
C THR A 182 -16.46 3.48 -5.73
N LEU A 183 -16.61 3.42 -7.06
CA LEU A 183 -15.63 3.87 -8.05
C LEU A 183 -15.25 5.34 -7.87
N VAL A 184 -16.20 6.22 -7.53
CA VAL A 184 -15.95 7.66 -7.32
C VAL A 184 -15.09 7.95 -6.08
N PHE A 185 -15.18 7.13 -5.02
CA PHE A 185 -14.33 7.31 -3.82
C PHE A 185 -12.90 6.80 -4.02
N CYS A 186 -12.69 5.77 -4.83
CA CYS A 186 -11.36 5.26 -5.19
C CYS A 186 -10.69 6.10 -6.29
N LEU A 187 -11.49 6.70 -7.19
CA LEU A 187 -11.01 7.57 -8.29
C LEU A 187 -10.79 9.04 -7.91
N SER A 188 -11.07 9.47 -6.67
CA SER A 188 -10.78 10.85 -6.25
C SER A 188 -9.28 11.20 -6.28
N PHE A 189 -8.39 10.22 -6.53
CA PHE A 189 -6.95 10.39 -6.69
C PHE A 189 -6.42 10.24 -8.12
N CYS A 190 -7.26 9.91 -9.10
CA CYS A 190 -6.83 9.76 -10.49
C CYS A 190 -7.29 10.98 -11.32
N SER A 191 -6.54 12.08 -11.26
CA SER A 191 -6.73 13.16 -12.24
C SER A 191 -6.11 12.73 -13.58
N PHE A 192 -7.01 12.59 -14.57
CA PHE A 192 -6.81 12.51 -16.03
C PHE A 192 -6.65 11.11 -16.68
N PHE A 193 -7.69 10.80 -17.46
CA PHE A 193 -7.84 9.80 -18.53
C PHE A 193 -7.96 8.30 -18.14
N LEU A 194 -9.14 7.93 -17.67
CA LEU A 194 -9.75 6.65 -18.05
C LEU A 194 -11.02 6.94 -18.87
N THR A 195 -10.85 7.21 -20.17
CA THR A 195 -11.95 6.98 -21.13
C THR A 195 -11.96 5.47 -21.39
N VAL A 196 -12.84 4.76 -20.70
CA VAL A 196 -13.05 3.33 -20.93
C VAL A 196 -13.94 3.19 -22.16
N SER A 197 -13.37 2.82 -23.31
CA SER A 197 -14.15 2.32 -24.44
C SER A 197 -14.37 0.82 -24.29
N ASP A 198 -15.56 0.37 -24.69
CA ASP A 198 -16.07 -0.96 -24.47
C ASP A 198 -15.12 -2.10 -24.89
N ASN A 199 -14.94 -3.05 -23.97
CA ASN A 199 -14.25 -4.34 -24.11
C ASN A 199 -12.72 -4.36 -23.94
N LEU A 200 -12.24 -4.30 -22.69
CA LEU A 200 -10.92 -4.82 -22.34
C LEU A 200 -11.03 -5.97 -21.33
N THR A 201 -10.81 -7.18 -21.84
CA THR A 201 -10.44 -8.34 -21.01
C THR A 201 -8.95 -8.21 -20.78
N VAL A 202 -8.53 -7.99 -19.54
CA VAL A 202 -7.12 -7.83 -19.21
C VAL A 202 -6.62 -9.12 -18.58
N THR A 203 -5.90 -9.92 -19.36
CA THR A 203 -5.24 -11.15 -18.90
C THR A 203 -3.80 -10.84 -18.52
N PHE A 204 -3.45 -10.95 -17.24
CA PHE A 204 -2.06 -10.86 -16.79
C PHE A 204 -1.51 -12.23 -16.38
N ASN A 205 -0.29 -12.48 -16.84
CA ASN A 205 0.49 -13.66 -16.54
C ASN A 205 1.01 -13.62 -15.10
N LYS A 206 1.25 -14.79 -14.50
CA LYS A 206 1.39 -15.13 -13.07
C LYS A 206 2.41 -14.35 -12.20
N SER A 207 3.05 -13.29 -12.69
CA SER A 207 4.27 -12.74 -12.08
C SER A 207 4.11 -11.44 -11.29
N TYR A 208 2.91 -10.86 -11.22
CA TYR A 208 2.70 -9.58 -10.52
C TYR A 208 1.79 -9.77 -9.30
N CYS A 209 2.34 -10.33 -8.23
CA CYS A 209 1.70 -10.33 -6.93
C CYS A 209 2.67 -9.80 -5.88
N ILE A 210 2.74 -8.47 -5.79
CA ILE A 210 3.60 -7.74 -4.85
C ILE A 210 3.19 -7.98 -3.38
N PHE A 211 1.98 -8.51 -3.15
CA PHE A 211 1.53 -8.99 -1.83
C PHE A 211 1.81 -10.48 -1.54
N LEU A 212 2.21 -11.30 -2.53
CA LEU A 212 2.45 -12.74 -2.31
C LEU A 212 3.92 -13.09 -2.00
N ASN A 213 4.89 -12.26 -2.39
CA ASN A 213 6.31 -12.52 -2.09
C ASN A 213 6.70 -12.26 -0.63
N VAL A 214 5.80 -11.71 0.20
CA VAL A 214 5.99 -11.65 1.67
C VAL A 214 5.54 -12.97 2.34
N LEU A 215 4.98 -13.91 1.57
CA LEU A 215 4.36 -15.15 2.07
C LEU A 215 4.96 -16.43 1.43
N GLN A 216 6.19 -16.36 0.90
CA GLN A 216 6.98 -17.55 0.55
C GLN A 216 8.16 -17.73 1.49
#